data_AF-G7NYN7-F1
#
_entry.id   AF-G7NYN7-F1
#
_cell.length_a   1.000
_cell.length_b   1.000
_cell.length_c   1.000
_cell.angle_alpha   90.00
_cell.angle_beta   90.00
_cell.angle_gamma   90.00
#
_symmetry.space_group_name_H-M   'P 1'
#
loop_
_entity.id
_entity.type
_entity.pdbx_description
1 polymer ?
#
loop_
_entity_poly.entity_id
_entity_poly.type
_entity_poly.pdbx_seq_one_letter_code
_entity_poly.pdbx_strand_id
1 'polypeptide(L)'
;MVVDIRTWEQTFQELIQEAKPWAKWTLKFDENLQLDCLAQGWKQYQQRAFGWFRCSSCQRSWASAQVQILCHTSWEHWTSQGQVHMRLFGQRCQKCSWSQYEMPEFSSDSTMRILSNLVQHILKKYYGNGTSKSPEMPVILEVPLEGSHDTANCEACTLGICGQGLKSYMTKPSKSPLSHLKTGNSSPGIGAAYIPNQGKNQSAETKEAKGRGYEKLGPSRDPDPLNICVFVLLLVFIIVKCFTSE
;
A
#
# COMPACT_ATOMS: atom_id res chain seq x y z
N MET A 1 -11.66 -1.49 -5.11
CA MET A 1 -11.50 -0.85 -3.79
C MET A 1 -10.14 -0.15 -3.82
N VAL A 2 -9.92 0.88 -3.01
CA VAL A 2 -8.67 1.68 -3.04
C VAL A 2 -7.57 0.91 -2.31
N VAL A 3 -6.31 1.01 -2.76
CA VAL A 3 -5.14 0.48 -2.03
C VAL A 3 -5.20 0.98 -0.59
N ASP A 4 -5.08 0.08 0.39
CA ASP A 4 -5.05 0.48 1.80
C ASP A 4 -3.68 1.06 2.15
N ILE A 5 -3.51 2.34 1.84
CA ILE A 5 -2.28 3.11 2.02
C ILE A 5 -1.79 3.01 3.47
N ARG A 6 -2.70 3.03 4.45
CA ARG A 6 -2.33 2.99 5.87
C ARG A 6 -1.70 1.65 6.24
N THR A 7 -2.29 0.55 5.80
CA THR A 7 -1.71 -0.78 6.03
C THR A 7 -0.32 -0.90 5.36
N TRP A 8 -0.15 -0.39 4.15
CA TRP A 8 1.15 -0.39 3.46
C TRP A 8 2.21 0.42 4.20
N GLU A 9 1.88 1.65 4.60
CA GLU A 9 2.77 2.51 5.36
C GLU A 9 3.17 1.85 6.70
N GLN A 10 2.20 1.29 7.43
CA GLN A 10 2.44 0.62 8.70
C GLN A 10 3.36 -0.60 8.54
N THR A 11 3.04 -1.52 7.62
CA THR A 11 3.88 -2.71 7.38
C THR A 11 5.29 -2.32 6.96
N PHE A 12 5.43 -1.29 6.12
CA PHE A 12 6.75 -0.77 5.74
C PHE A 12 7.51 -0.23 6.95
N GLN A 13 6.85 0.55 7.82
CA GLN A 13 7.46 1.05 9.05
C GLN A 13 7.94 -0.09 9.95
N GLU A 14 7.10 -1.10 10.19
CA GLU A 14 7.45 -2.24 11.04
C GLU A 14 8.71 -2.95 10.52
N LEU A 15 8.75 -3.28 9.23
CA LEU A 15 9.88 -3.97 8.61
C LEU A 15 11.19 -3.17 8.66
N ILE A 16 11.15 -1.87 8.37
CA ILE A 16 12.37 -1.05 8.35
C ILE A 16 12.84 -0.70 9.77
N GLN A 17 11.92 -0.53 10.73
CA GLN A 17 12.27 -0.31 12.14
C GLN A 17 12.92 -1.55 12.76
N GLU A 18 12.44 -2.75 12.43
CA GLU A 18 13.10 -3.99 12.84
C GLU A 18 14.54 -4.06 12.32
N ALA A 19 14.76 -3.70 11.05
CA ALA A 19 16.08 -3.78 10.43
C ALA A 19 17.03 -2.64 10.83
N LYS A 20 16.51 -1.42 11.04
CA LYS A 20 17.26 -0.19 11.36
C LYS A 20 16.50 0.69 12.36
N PRO A 21 16.50 0.35 13.67
CA PRO A 21 15.72 1.06 14.69
C PRO A 21 16.08 2.55 14.86
N TRP A 22 17.29 2.94 14.46
CA TRP A 22 17.78 4.31 14.57
C TRP A 22 17.48 5.17 13.33
N ALA A 23 17.04 4.57 12.23
CA ALA A 23 16.73 5.27 11.00
C ALA A 23 15.23 5.49 10.87
N LYS A 24 14.82 6.69 10.45
CA LYS A 24 13.42 6.99 10.17
C LYS A 24 13.17 6.97 8.67
N TRP A 25 12.40 6.03 8.18
CA TRP A 25 11.98 5.99 6.77
C TRP A 25 10.52 6.38 6.64
N THR A 26 10.11 6.89 5.48
CA THR A 26 8.70 7.13 5.15
C THR A 26 8.37 6.54 3.79
N LEU A 27 7.15 6.04 3.61
CA LEU A 27 6.63 5.57 2.34
C LEU A 27 5.45 6.46 1.95
N LYS A 28 5.43 6.92 0.71
CA LYS A 28 4.31 7.68 0.12
C LYS A 28 4.01 7.15 -1.27
N PHE A 29 2.74 7.16 -1.64
CA PHE A 29 2.33 6.86 -3.01
C PHE A 29 2.34 8.13 -3.87
N ASP A 30 2.84 8.01 -5.09
CA ASP A 30 2.91 9.08 -6.07
C ASP A 30 2.53 8.55 -7.45
N GLU A 31 1.31 8.84 -7.89
CA GLU A 31 0.80 8.43 -9.21
C GLU A 31 1.53 9.13 -10.37
N ASN A 32 2.27 10.20 -10.10
CA ASN A 32 3.01 10.94 -11.12
C ASN A 32 4.48 10.53 -11.19
N LEU A 33 4.91 9.54 -10.40
CA LEU A 33 6.29 9.07 -10.40
C LEU A 33 6.65 8.55 -11.80
N GLN A 34 7.69 9.11 -12.40
CA GLN A 34 8.16 8.76 -13.74
C GLN A 34 9.49 8.02 -13.68
N LEU A 35 9.64 7.07 -14.59
CA LEU A 35 10.87 6.33 -14.78
C LEU A 35 12.03 7.27 -15.15
N ASP A 36 13.19 7.07 -14.54
CA ASP A 36 14.47 7.76 -14.81
C ASP A 36 14.45 9.30 -14.67
N CYS A 37 13.35 9.87 -14.20
CA CYS A 37 13.20 11.28 -13.86
C CYS A 37 13.52 11.51 -12.37
N LEU A 38 14.78 11.34 -11.99
CA LEU A 38 15.23 11.44 -10.59
C LEU A 38 15.68 12.86 -10.22
N ALA A 39 15.19 13.36 -9.10
CA ALA A 39 15.78 14.53 -8.45
C ALA A 39 17.17 14.18 -7.88
N GLN A 40 18.02 15.19 -7.68
CA GLN A 40 19.37 15.00 -7.14
C GLN A 40 19.33 14.25 -5.81
N GLY A 41 20.19 13.23 -5.66
CA GLY A 41 20.27 12.40 -4.45
C GLY A 41 19.29 11.21 -4.41
N TRP A 42 18.27 11.19 -5.27
CA TRP A 42 17.33 10.06 -5.34
C TRP A 42 17.91 8.88 -6.13
N LYS A 43 17.45 7.68 -5.79
CA LYS A 43 17.78 6.41 -6.46
C LYS A 43 16.51 5.68 -6.85
N GLN A 44 16.55 5.02 -7.98
CA GLN A 44 15.42 4.24 -8.50
C GLN A 44 15.53 2.76 -8.11
N TYR A 45 14.38 2.17 -7.81
CA TYR A 45 14.17 0.75 -7.63
C TYR A 45 12.89 0.34 -8.36
N GLN A 46 12.92 -0.81 -9.02
CA GLN A 46 11.78 -1.38 -9.72
C GLN A 46 11.60 -2.82 -9.28
N GLN A 47 10.35 -3.24 -9.14
CA GLN A 47 10.01 -4.64 -8.88
C GLN A 47 8.71 -5.04 -9.58
N ARG A 48 8.48 -6.34 -9.65
CA ARG A 48 7.24 -6.93 -10.14
C ARG A 48 6.50 -7.62 -9.00
N ALA A 49 5.19 -7.65 -9.11
CA ALA A 49 4.34 -8.33 -8.16
C ALA A 49 3.19 -9.07 -8.85
N PHE A 50 2.68 -10.06 -8.13
CA PHE A 50 1.39 -10.65 -8.43
C PHE A 50 0.30 -9.78 -7.80
N GLY A 51 -0.71 -9.41 -8.58
CA GLY A 51 -1.81 -8.57 -8.14
C GLY A 51 -3.09 -8.85 -8.91
N TRP A 52 -4.20 -8.48 -8.28
CA TRP A 52 -5.55 -8.56 -8.81
C TRP A 52 -6.01 -7.21 -9.32
N PHE A 53 -6.94 -7.21 -10.25
CA PHE A 53 -7.59 -6.01 -10.74
C PHE A 53 -9.09 -6.26 -10.78
N ARG A 54 -9.86 -5.19 -10.62
CA ARG A 54 -11.32 -5.25 -10.74
C ARG A 54 -11.79 -4.04 -11.54
N CYS A 55 -12.49 -4.30 -12.63
CA CYS A 55 -13.04 -3.23 -13.46
C CYS A 55 -14.17 -2.53 -12.72
N SER A 56 -14.03 -1.22 -12.55
CA SER A 56 -15.05 -0.32 -12.01
C SER A 56 -16.34 -0.34 -12.85
N SER A 57 -16.24 -0.51 -14.17
CA SER A 57 -17.40 -0.48 -15.08
C SER A 57 -18.15 -1.82 -15.16
N CYS A 58 -17.46 -2.92 -15.52
CA CYS A 58 -18.12 -4.21 -15.75
C CYS A 58 -17.96 -5.22 -14.61
N GLN A 59 -17.30 -4.83 -13.51
CA GLN A 59 -17.11 -5.65 -12.31
C GLN A 59 -16.33 -6.96 -12.50
N ARG A 60 -15.79 -7.21 -13.70
CA ARG A 60 -14.89 -8.34 -13.94
C ARG A 60 -13.59 -8.14 -13.18
N SER A 61 -13.08 -9.23 -12.62
CA SER A 61 -11.75 -9.28 -12.03
C SER A 61 -10.80 -10.12 -12.88
N TRP A 62 -9.53 -9.79 -12.83
CA TRP A 62 -8.43 -10.55 -13.44
C TRP A 62 -7.18 -10.42 -12.59
N ALA A 63 -6.21 -11.30 -12.81
CA ALA A 63 -4.92 -11.29 -12.11
C ALA A 63 -3.77 -11.08 -13.10
N SER A 64 -2.65 -10.58 -12.60
CA SER A 64 -1.41 -10.41 -13.33
C SER A 64 -0.22 -10.71 -12.43
N ALA A 65 0.76 -11.44 -12.94
CA ALA A 65 2.06 -11.64 -12.29
C ALA A 65 3.09 -10.55 -12.61
N GLN A 66 2.71 -9.58 -13.44
CA GLN A 66 3.60 -8.55 -13.98
C GLN A 66 3.11 -7.15 -13.65
N VAL A 67 2.51 -6.98 -12.48
CA VAL A 67 2.22 -5.63 -11.97
C VAL A 67 3.56 -4.95 -11.70
N GLN A 68 3.84 -3.85 -12.40
CA GLN A 68 5.07 -3.09 -12.18
C GLN A 68 4.90 -2.17 -10.98
N ILE A 69 5.99 -2.02 -10.24
CA ILE A 69 6.11 -1.13 -9.10
C ILE A 69 7.40 -0.35 -9.27
N LEU A 70 7.29 0.97 -9.26
CA LEU A 70 8.42 1.89 -9.32
C LEU A 70 8.55 2.58 -7.97
N CYS A 71 9.77 2.61 -7.44
CA CYS A 71 10.11 3.34 -6.23
C CYS A 71 11.25 4.30 -6.50
N HIS A 72 11.12 5.53 -6.04
CA HIS A 72 12.23 6.45 -5.84
C HIS A 72 12.54 6.49 -4.36
N THR A 73 13.82 6.37 -4.01
CA THR A 73 14.31 6.37 -2.63
C THR A 73 15.33 7.49 -2.44
N SER A 74 15.33 8.14 -1.29
CA SER A 74 16.37 9.09 -0.90
C SER A 74 16.78 8.87 0.54
N TRP A 75 18.02 9.20 0.87
CA TRP A 75 18.55 9.10 2.22
C TRP A 75 19.28 10.39 2.59
N GLU A 76 18.92 10.94 3.75
CA GLU A 76 19.53 12.12 4.35
C GLU A 76 20.38 11.72 5.55
N HIS A 77 21.69 11.89 5.42
CA HIS A 77 22.65 11.42 6.40
C HIS A 77 22.61 12.21 7.70
N TRP A 78 22.41 13.54 7.63
CA TRP A 78 22.49 14.42 8.79
C TRP A 78 21.35 14.20 9.78
N THR A 79 20.18 13.83 9.28
CA THR A 79 18.97 13.63 10.09
C THR A 79 18.66 12.15 10.29
N SER A 80 19.41 11.24 9.65
CA SER A 80 19.11 9.81 9.59
C SER A 80 17.68 9.53 9.11
N GLN A 81 17.25 10.27 8.08
CA GLN A 81 15.91 10.17 7.51
C GLN A 81 15.95 9.68 6.07
N GLY A 82 15.06 8.75 5.75
CA GLY A 82 14.86 8.24 4.40
C GLY A 82 13.43 8.44 3.92
N GLN A 83 13.30 8.54 2.61
CA GLN A 83 12.01 8.71 1.95
C GLN A 83 11.89 7.71 0.80
N VAL A 84 10.69 7.17 0.63
CA VAL A 84 10.29 6.34 -0.49
C VAL A 84 9.05 6.94 -1.12
N HIS A 85 9.11 7.26 -2.40
CA HIS A 85 7.94 7.49 -3.23
C HIS A 85 7.71 6.25 -4.09
N MET A 86 6.48 5.75 -4.10
CA MET A 86 6.10 4.52 -4.79
C MET A 86 4.96 4.76 -5.76
N ARG A 87 5.05 4.17 -6.94
CA ARG A 87 3.97 4.09 -7.91
C ARG A 87 3.65 2.64 -8.22
N LEU A 88 2.36 2.33 -8.18
CA LEU A 88 1.79 1.06 -8.62
C LEU A 88 1.14 1.29 -9.98
N PHE A 89 1.50 0.49 -10.98
CA PHE A 89 0.96 0.66 -12.33
C PHE A 89 -0.30 -0.18 -12.55
N GLY A 90 -1.31 0.44 -13.12
CA GLY A 90 -2.61 -0.12 -13.37
C GLY A 90 -2.72 -0.95 -14.66
N GLN A 91 -3.89 -1.56 -14.84
CA GLN A 91 -4.26 -2.26 -16.07
C GLN A 91 -5.66 -1.89 -16.53
N ARG A 92 -5.86 -1.81 -17.84
CA ARG A 92 -7.18 -1.62 -18.45
C ARG A 92 -7.96 -2.92 -18.51
N CYS A 93 -9.29 -2.80 -18.48
CA CYS A 93 -10.16 -3.94 -18.68
C CYS A 93 -10.19 -4.34 -20.15
N GLN A 94 -9.86 -5.61 -20.45
CA GLN A 94 -9.86 -6.17 -21.81
C GLN A 94 -11.23 -6.13 -22.51
N LYS A 95 -12.34 -6.09 -21.75
CA LYS A 95 -13.71 -6.15 -22.31
C LYS A 95 -14.31 -4.78 -22.57
N CYS A 96 -13.94 -3.79 -21.76
CA CYS A 96 -14.56 -2.48 -21.80
C CYS A 96 -13.77 -1.58 -22.75
N SER A 97 -14.47 -1.04 -23.76
CA SER A 97 -13.95 0.05 -24.56
C SER A 97 -13.73 1.28 -23.66
N TRP A 98 -12.65 2.02 -23.93
CA TRP A 98 -12.31 3.26 -23.20
C TRP A 98 -12.15 3.09 -21.67
N SER A 99 -11.80 1.89 -21.21
CA SER A 99 -11.55 1.68 -19.79
C SER A 99 -10.35 2.49 -19.31
N GLN A 100 -10.47 3.00 -18.08
CA GLN A 100 -9.37 3.62 -17.36
C GLN A 100 -8.41 2.53 -16.84
N TYR A 101 -7.22 2.94 -16.41
CA TYR A 101 -6.31 2.04 -15.71
C TYR A 101 -6.86 1.77 -14.31
N GLU A 102 -7.20 0.51 -14.04
CA GLU A 102 -7.61 0.07 -12.72
C GLU A 102 -6.36 -0.18 -11.88
N MET A 103 -6.38 0.29 -10.63
CA MET A 103 -5.28 0.06 -9.69
C MET A 103 -5.21 -1.40 -9.25
N PRO A 104 -4.00 -1.94 -9.04
CA PRO A 104 -3.84 -3.29 -8.53
C PRO A 104 -4.27 -3.42 -7.06
N GLU A 105 -4.90 -4.54 -6.75
CA GLU A 105 -5.22 -5.01 -5.41
C GLU A 105 -4.25 -6.17 -5.06
N PHE A 106 -3.65 -6.12 -3.87
CA PHE A 106 -2.68 -7.10 -3.41
C PHE A 106 -3.19 -7.85 -2.19
N SER A 107 -2.90 -9.14 -2.10
CA SER A 107 -3.07 -9.88 -0.85
C SER A 107 -2.11 -9.38 0.23
N SER A 108 -2.35 -9.74 1.49
CA SER A 108 -1.43 -9.49 2.60
C SER A 108 -0.03 -10.07 2.32
N ASP A 109 0.02 -11.30 1.80
CA ASP A 109 1.25 -12.00 1.48
C ASP A 109 2.03 -11.32 0.35
N SER A 110 1.34 -10.90 -0.70
CA SER A 110 1.96 -10.17 -1.81
C SER A 110 2.45 -8.79 -1.34
N THR A 111 1.66 -8.08 -0.52
CA THR A 111 2.06 -6.81 0.10
C THR A 111 3.33 -6.96 0.95
N MET A 112 3.38 -7.97 1.83
CA MET A 112 4.53 -8.26 2.68
C MET A 112 5.80 -8.50 1.84
N ARG A 113 5.71 -9.27 0.75
CA ARG A 113 6.84 -9.54 -0.15
C ARG A 113 7.34 -8.28 -0.84
N ILE A 114 6.43 -7.47 -1.38
CA ILE A 114 6.75 -6.21 -2.06
C ILE A 114 7.52 -5.28 -1.13
N LEU A 115 7.02 -5.11 0.10
CA LEU A 115 7.62 -4.24 1.10
C LEU A 115 8.94 -4.80 1.66
N SER A 116 9.03 -6.12 1.86
CA SER A 116 10.27 -6.79 2.26
C SER A 116 11.38 -6.57 1.22
N ASN A 117 11.06 -6.72 -0.08
CA ASN A 117 12.01 -6.47 -1.16
C ASN A 117 12.47 -5.00 -1.19
N LEU A 118 11.54 -4.06 -0.98
CA LEU A 118 11.87 -2.64 -0.87
C LEU A 118 12.81 -2.35 0.31
N VAL A 119 12.54 -2.93 1.48
CA VAL A 119 13.42 -2.79 2.66
C VAL A 119 14.79 -3.39 2.37
N GLN A 120 14.87 -4.59 1.77
CA GLN A 120 16.15 -5.18 1.37
C GLN A 120 16.92 -4.29 0.37
N HIS A 121 16.22 -3.68 -0.59
CA HIS A 121 16.81 -2.71 -1.50
C HIS A 121 17.43 -1.54 -0.74
N ILE A 122 16.67 -0.93 0.19
CA ILE A 122 17.14 0.19 1.02
C ILE A 122 18.37 -0.22 1.83
N LEU A 123 18.31 -1.36 2.52
CA LEU A 123 19.40 -1.90 3.32
C LEU A 123 20.68 -2.05 2.49
N LYS A 124 20.55 -2.65 1.32
CA LYS A 124 21.68 -2.83 0.40
C LYS A 124 22.23 -1.51 -0.13
N LYS A 125 21.34 -0.58 -0.48
CA LYS A 125 21.71 0.65 -1.18
C LYS A 125 22.34 1.70 -0.27
N TYR A 126 21.84 1.83 0.96
CA TYR A 126 22.20 2.92 1.87
C TYR A 126 22.99 2.48 3.11
N TYR A 127 22.92 1.21 3.49
CA TYR A 127 23.58 0.69 4.71
C TYR A 127 24.50 -0.50 4.47
N GLY A 128 24.55 -1.02 3.25
CA GLY A 128 25.33 -2.20 2.91
C GLY A 128 26.77 -1.83 2.55
N ASN A 129 27.74 -2.60 3.05
CA ASN A 129 29.15 -2.48 2.69
C ASN A 129 29.49 -3.14 1.33
N GLY A 130 28.51 -3.24 0.41
CA GLY A 130 28.70 -3.81 -0.93
C GLY A 130 28.74 -5.34 -1.04
N THR A 131 28.64 -6.10 0.05
CA THR A 131 28.83 -7.57 0.05
C THR A 131 27.55 -8.40 0.10
N SER A 132 26.41 -7.84 0.51
CA SER A 132 25.15 -8.59 0.60
C SER A 132 24.52 -8.81 -0.78
N LYS A 133 24.40 -10.08 -1.17
CA LYS A 133 23.73 -10.56 -2.38
C LYS A 133 22.51 -11.42 -2.05
N SER A 134 21.72 -11.07 -1.03
CA SER A 134 20.41 -11.71 -0.84
C SER A 134 19.57 -11.43 -2.10
N PRO A 135 19.16 -12.47 -2.85
CA PRO A 135 18.45 -12.27 -4.09
C PRO A 135 16.98 -12.08 -3.81
N GLU A 136 16.36 -10.96 -4.23
CA GLU A 136 14.92 -10.88 -4.50
C GLU A 136 13.95 -11.32 -3.37
N MET A 137 12.66 -11.28 -3.57
CA MET A 137 11.81 -12.42 -3.23
C MET A 137 11.07 -12.76 -4.51
N PRO A 138 10.85 -14.05 -4.83
CA PRO A 138 10.16 -14.40 -6.06
C PRO A 138 8.77 -13.79 -6.06
N VAL A 139 8.28 -13.50 -7.27
CA VAL A 139 6.84 -13.33 -7.45
C VAL A 139 6.19 -14.70 -7.29
N ILE A 140 5.30 -14.82 -6.30
CA ILE A 140 4.54 -16.05 -6.06
C ILE A 140 3.16 -15.88 -6.68
N LEU A 141 2.80 -16.80 -7.57
CA LEU A 141 1.47 -16.83 -8.17
C LEU A 141 0.44 -17.35 -7.15
N GLU A 142 -0.65 -16.62 -6.94
CA GLU A 142 -1.74 -17.08 -6.07
C GLU A 142 -2.74 -17.95 -6.85
N VAL A 143 -2.87 -17.73 -8.16
CA VAL A 143 -3.66 -18.56 -9.06
C VAL A 143 -2.87 -18.92 -10.32
N PRO A 144 -3.21 -20.04 -10.99
CA PRO A 144 -2.69 -20.32 -12.32
C PRO A 144 -3.03 -19.17 -13.28
N LEU A 145 -2.04 -18.70 -14.03
CA LEU A 145 -2.22 -17.73 -15.10
C LEU A 145 -1.94 -18.40 -16.43
N GLU A 146 -2.81 -18.15 -17.40
CA GLU A 146 -2.66 -18.61 -18.78
C GLU A 146 -2.37 -17.42 -19.69
N GLY A 147 -1.59 -17.67 -20.75
CA GLY A 147 -1.26 -16.68 -21.75
C GLY A 147 -0.05 -15.80 -21.41
N SER A 148 0.28 -14.90 -22.34
CA SER A 148 1.35 -13.92 -22.20
C SER A 148 0.89 -12.69 -21.41
N HIS A 149 1.84 -11.89 -20.96
CA HIS A 149 1.55 -10.57 -20.40
C HIS A 149 0.77 -9.72 -21.40
N ASP A 150 -0.35 -9.15 -20.94
CA ASP A 150 -1.19 -8.25 -21.73
C ASP A 150 -0.55 -6.87 -21.81
N THR A 151 0.35 -6.71 -22.78
CA THR A 151 1.11 -5.47 -23.01
C THR A 151 0.22 -4.32 -23.48
N ALA A 152 -0.89 -4.61 -24.18
CA ALA A 152 -1.78 -3.59 -24.72
C ALA A 152 -2.59 -2.87 -23.62
N ASN A 153 -2.93 -3.59 -22.55
CA ASN A 153 -3.72 -3.06 -21.45
C ASN A 153 -2.88 -2.67 -20.22
N CYS A 154 -1.57 -2.90 -20.21
CA CYS A 154 -0.70 -2.55 -19.10
C CYS A 154 -0.20 -1.10 -19.17
N GLU A 155 -0.43 -0.31 -18.11
CA GLU A 155 0.04 1.08 -18.01
C GLU A 155 1.56 1.18 -18.10
N ALA A 156 2.28 0.29 -17.42
CA ALA A 156 3.72 0.31 -17.45
C ALA A 156 4.30 -0.04 -18.84
N CYS A 157 3.61 -0.87 -19.64
CA CYS A 157 3.99 -1.14 -21.01
C CYS A 157 3.84 0.09 -21.92
N THR A 158 2.76 0.85 -21.77
CA THR A 158 2.56 2.08 -22.58
C THR A 158 3.60 3.15 -22.27
N LEU A 159 4.19 3.11 -21.07
CA LEU A 159 5.29 3.96 -20.64
C LEU A 159 6.69 3.35 -20.89
N GLY A 160 6.78 2.15 -21.49
CA GLY A 160 8.06 1.51 -21.81
C GLY A 160 8.80 0.87 -20.62
N ILE A 161 8.18 0.76 -19.45
CA ILE A 161 8.81 0.30 -18.21
C ILE A 161 8.98 -1.23 -18.18
N CYS A 162 7.99 -2.00 -18.64
CA CYS A 162 8.02 -3.47 -18.55
C CYS A 162 9.21 -4.13 -19.28
N GLY A 163 9.76 -3.48 -20.31
CA GLY A 163 10.82 -4.01 -21.18
C GLY A 163 12.25 -3.92 -20.62
N GLN A 164 12.47 -3.16 -19.54
CA GLN A 164 13.80 -2.92 -19.00
C GLN A 164 14.26 -4.05 -18.06
N GLY A 165 14.58 -5.22 -18.62
CA GLY A 165 15.51 -6.19 -18.01
C GLY A 165 15.20 -6.74 -16.62
N LEU A 166 13.99 -6.52 -16.06
CA LEU A 166 13.62 -7.00 -14.73
C LEU A 166 13.58 -8.53 -14.72
N LYS A 167 14.60 -9.15 -14.15
CA LYS A 167 14.68 -10.61 -13.94
C LYS A 167 13.88 -10.99 -12.69
N SER A 168 12.55 -10.92 -12.77
CA SER A 168 11.70 -11.49 -11.73
C SER A 168 11.60 -13.01 -11.94
N TYR A 169 12.07 -13.79 -10.98
CA TYR A 169 11.84 -15.23 -10.95
C TYR A 169 10.43 -15.47 -10.40
N MET A 170 9.58 -16.12 -11.19
CA MET A 170 8.21 -16.46 -10.80
C MET A 170 8.18 -17.90 -10.30
N THR A 171 7.48 -18.14 -9.19
CA THR A 171 7.21 -19.50 -8.71
C THR A 171 5.80 -19.93 -9.09
N LYS A 172 5.62 -21.24 -9.31
CA LYS A 172 4.29 -21.81 -9.59
C LYS A 172 3.37 -21.65 -8.37
N PRO A 173 2.04 -21.59 -8.57
CA PRO A 173 1.11 -21.53 -7.45
C PRO A 173 1.30 -22.70 -6.49
N SER A 174 1.26 -22.41 -5.19
CA SER A 174 1.27 -23.42 -4.14
C SER A 174 0.03 -24.29 -4.25
N LYS A 175 0.20 -25.61 -4.43
CA LYS A 175 -0.89 -26.59 -4.31
C LYS A 175 -1.15 -26.90 -2.83
N SER A 176 -1.56 -25.94 -2.04
CA SER A 176 -1.96 -26.19 -0.65
C SER A 176 -3.45 -25.90 -0.46
N PRO A 177 -4.30 -26.90 -0.15
CA PRO A 177 -5.67 -26.66 0.25
C PRO A 177 -5.67 -25.92 1.59
N LEU A 178 -6.29 -24.75 1.64
CA LEU A 178 -6.57 -24.03 2.88
C LEU A 178 -7.65 -24.81 3.65
N SER A 179 -7.25 -25.77 4.49
CA SER A 179 -8.17 -26.50 5.36
C SER A 179 -7.85 -26.22 6.81
N HIS A 180 -8.33 -25.12 7.38
CA HIS A 180 -8.52 -25.02 8.84
C HIS A 180 -9.50 -23.88 9.17
N LEU A 181 -10.78 -24.23 9.29
CA LEU A 181 -11.71 -23.76 10.31
C LEU A 181 -12.87 -24.78 10.33
N LYS A 182 -12.64 -25.91 11.00
CA LYS A 182 -13.71 -26.75 11.53
C LYS A 182 -13.55 -26.75 13.04
N THR A 183 -14.36 -25.92 13.70
CA THR A 183 -14.60 -26.01 15.12
C THR A 183 -15.83 -26.89 15.34
N GLY A 184 -15.61 -28.02 16.02
CA GLY A 184 -16.48 -28.52 17.09
C GLY A 184 -17.82 -29.17 16.73
N ASN A 185 -17.84 -30.49 16.82
CA ASN A 185 -18.97 -31.42 16.80
C ASN A 185 -20.17 -31.06 17.70
N SER A 186 -21.39 -31.44 17.29
CA SER A 186 -22.16 -32.60 17.83
C SER A 186 -23.67 -32.50 17.47
N SER A 187 -24.25 -33.60 16.99
CA SER A 187 -25.71 -33.87 16.89
C SER A 187 -26.12 -34.77 18.07
N PRO A 188 -27.41 -34.98 18.47
CA PRO A 188 -28.56 -35.41 17.63
C PRO A 188 -29.83 -34.53 17.88
N GLY A 189 -30.89 -34.45 17.08
CA GLY A 189 -31.65 -35.42 16.30
C GLY A 189 -33.14 -35.27 16.70
N ILE A 190 -34.05 -35.35 15.72
CA ILE A 190 -35.53 -35.54 15.77
C ILE A 190 -36.36 -34.37 15.18
N GLY A 191 -36.96 -34.65 14.01
CA GLY A 191 -38.42 -34.66 13.86
C GLY A 191 -39.16 -33.42 13.33
N ALA A 192 -39.59 -33.56 12.06
CA ALA A 192 -40.90 -33.14 11.52
C ALA A 192 -41.09 -31.74 10.88
N ALA A 193 -41.38 -31.83 9.57
CA ALA A 193 -42.52 -31.26 8.84
C ALA A 193 -42.61 -29.75 8.49
N TYR A 194 -42.77 -29.55 7.17
CA TYR A 194 -43.38 -28.42 6.45
C TYR A 194 -44.71 -27.97 7.09
N ILE A 195 -45.12 -26.69 7.10
CA ILE A 195 -45.66 -25.88 5.99
C ILE A 195 -45.74 -24.38 6.41
N PRO A 196 -45.68 -23.41 5.46
CA PRO A 196 -45.77 -21.97 5.70
C PRO A 196 -47.19 -21.38 5.59
N ASN A 197 -47.41 -20.20 6.21
CA ASN A 197 -48.26 -19.04 5.79
C ASN A 197 -48.79 -18.28 7.02
N GLN A 198 -48.54 -16.96 7.16
CA GLN A 198 -49.24 -15.81 6.56
C GLN A 198 -50.46 -15.32 7.40
N GLY A 199 -50.53 -14.01 7.67
CA GLY A 199 -51.66 -13.32 8.31
C GLY A 199 -51.20 -12.39 9.46
N LYS A 200 -50.82 -11.12 9.24
CA LYS A 200 -51.61 -9.90 8.98
C LYS A 200 -52.46 -9.41 10.17
N ASN A 201 -52.30 -8.10 10.45
CA ASN A 201 -53.18 -7.14 11.14
C ASN A 201 -52.91 -6.90 12.64
N GLN A 202 -52.40 -5.70 12.99
CA GLN A 202 -53.11 -4.51 13.52
C GLN A 202 -52.89 -4.46 15.05
N SER A 203 -52.72 -3.35 15.77
CA SER A 203 -52.79 -1.91 15.51
C SER A 203 -52.13 -1.19 16.70
N ALA A 204 -51.58 0.00 16.44
CA ALA A 204 -51.50 1.20 17.29
C ALA A 204 -51.18 1.07 18.79
N GLU A 205 -50.10 1.72 19.22
CA GLU A 205 -50.22 2.85 20.15
C GLU A 205 -48.98 3.78 20.14
N THR A 206 -49.28 5.06 19.99
CA THR A 206 -48.41 6.24 20.06
C THR A 206 -47.89 6.44 21.48
N LYS A 207 -46.59 6.78 21.68
CA LYS A 207 -46.16 7.84 22.61
C LYS A 207 -44.83 8.47 22.19
N GLU A 208 -44.78 9.76 22.48
CA GLU A 208 -43.91 10.84 22.02
C GLU A 208 -42.44 10.84 22.53
N ALA A 209 -41.65 11.60 21.76
CA ALA A 209 -40.61 12.57 22.16
C ALA A 209 -39.31 12.12 22.85
N LYS A 210 -38.17 12.40 22.17
CA LYS A 210 -37.28 13.50 22.60
C LYS A 210 -36.28 13.90 21.50
N GLY A 211 -36.12 15.22 21.35
CA GLY A 211 -35.43 15.88 20.25
C GLY A 211 -33.91 15.70 20.21
N ARG A 212 -33.37 15.83 19.00
CA ARG A 212 -31.95 16.06 18.73
C ARG A 212 -31.67 17.55 18.83
N GLY A 213 -30.89 17.94 19.82
CA GLY A 213 -30.23 19.24 19.90
C GLY A 213 -29.04 19.27 18.95
N TYR A 214 -28.94 20.35 18.20
CA TYR A 214 -27.83 20.77 17.35
C TYR A 214 -27.03 21.80 18.13
N GLU A 215 -25.75 21.54 18.40
CA GLU A 215 -24.82 22.56 18.87
C GLU A 215 -23.55 22.54 18.01
N LYS A 216 -23.14 23.77 17.67
CA LYS A 216 -22.03 24.18 16.82
C LYS A 216 -21.14 25.04 17.71
N LEU A 217 -19.82 24.82 17.72
CA LEU A 217 -18.73 25.82 17.72
C LEU A 217 -17.39 25.21 18.17
N GLY A 218 -16.31 25.60 17.49
CA GLY A 218 -14.92 25.16 17.71
C GLY A 218 -14.25 25.73 18.97
N PRO A 219 -12.90 25.70 19.05
CA PRO A 219 -12.13 26.68 18.28
C PRO A 219 -10.82 26.17 17.63
N SER A 220 -10.42 26.92 16.59
CA SER A 220 -9.11 26.98 15.95
C SER A 220 -8.07 27.56 16.93
N ARG A 221 -6.84 27.03 16.92
CA ARG A 221 -5.69 27.58 17.63
C ARG A 221 -4.76 28.24 16.62
N ASP A 222 -4.83 29.56 16.51
CA ASP A 222 -3.74 30.36 15.96
C ASP A 222 -2.63 30.49 17.03
N PRO A 223 -1.34 30.36 16.66
CA PRO A 223 -0.25 30.50 17.62
C PRO A 223 -0.02 31.98 18.00
N ASP A 224 0.07 32.22 19.31
CA ASP A 224 0.29 33.55 19.89
C ASP A 224 1.59 34.21 19.37
N PRO A 225 1.57 35.49 18.97
CA PRO A 225 2.72 36.20 18.41
C PRO A 225 3.91 36.35 19.37
N LEU A 226 3.69 36.20 20.68
CA LEU A 226 4.75 36.16 21.68
C LEU A 226 5.59 34.88 21.60
N ASN A 227 4.99 33.74 21.22
CA ASN A 227 5.69 32.47 21.11
C ASN A 227 6.62 32.44 19.89
N ILE A 228 6.18 33.06 18.78
CA ILE A 228 7.01 33.24 17.58
C ILE A 228 8.25 34.08 17.89
N CYS A 229 8.11 35.14 18.68
CA CYS A 229 9.20 36.04 19.03
C CYS A 229 10.29 35.32 19.86
N VAL A 230 9.90 34.43 20.78
CA VAL A 230 10.83 33.62 21.59
C VAL A 230 11.59 32.61 20.74
N PHE A 231 10.94 31.95 19.77
CA PHE A 231 11.60 31.03 18.84
C PHE A 231 12.63 31.73 17.94
N VAL A 232 12.31 32.93 17.45
CA VAL A 232 13.24 33.71 16.62
C VAL A 232 14.46 34.14 17.44
N LEU A 233 14.27 34.59 18.69
CA LEU A 233 15.38 34.97 19.56
C LEU A 233 16.29 33.79 19.92
N LEU A 234 15.72 32.60 20.18
CA LEU A 234 16.48 31.37 20.43
C LEU A 234 17.29 30.94 19.19
N LEU A 235 16.71 31.01 17.99
CA LEU A 235 17.42 30.69 16.75
C LEU A 235 18.58 31.65 16.49
N VAL A 236 18.39 32.96 16.70
CA VAL A 236 19.47 33.95 16.59
C VAL A 236 20.58 33.67 17.61
N PHE A 237 20.23 33.32 18.85
CA PHE A 237 21.21 33.01 19.89
C PHE A 237 22.04 31.76 19.57
N ILE A 238 21.41 30.72 19.01
CA ILE A 238 22.09 29.49 18.57
C ILE A 238 23.04 29.80 17.40
N ILE A 239 22.59 30.57 16.42
CA ILE A 239 23.40 30.96 15.27
C ILE A 239 24.63 31.76 15.74
N VAL A 240 24.43 32.78 16.59
CA VAL A 240 25.55 33.58 17.12
C VAL A 240 26.56 32.71 17.88
N LYS A 241 26.10 31.76 18.71
CA LYS A 241 27.01 30.85 19.41
C LYS A 241 27.75 29.88 18.49
N CYS A 242 27.15 29.46 17.38
CA CYS A 242 27.82 28.63 16.39
C CYS A 242 28.90 29.38 15.60
N PHE A 243 28.79 30.71 15.46
CA PHE A 243 29.76 31.53 14.73
C PHE A 243 30.87 32.13 15.61
N THR A 244 30.72 32.13 16.95
CA THR A 244 31.75 32.65 17.87
C THR A 244 32.61 31.55 18.51
N SER A 245 32.56 30.32 17.98
CA SER A 245 33.37 29.19 18.43
C SER A 245 34.38 28.80 17.35
N GLU A 246 35.30 29.70 17.05
CA GLU A 246 36.61 29.42 16.45
C GLU A 246 37.70 30.09 17.31
#